data_AF-A0A925BQ93-F1
#
_entry.id   AF-A0A925BQ93-F1
#
_cell.length_a   1.000
_cell.length_b   1.000
_cell.length_c   1.000
_cell.angle_alpha   90.00
_cell.angle_beta   90.00
_cell.angle_gamma   90.00
#
_symmetry.space_group_name_H-M   'P 1'
#
loop_
_entity.id
_entity.type
_entity.pdbx_description
1 polymer ?
#
loop_
_entity_poly.entity_id
_entity_poly.type
_entity_poly.pdbx_seq_one_letter_code
_entity_poly.pdbx_strand_id
1 'polypeptide(L)'
;MPTSKTCFAVWLLSATVWCLSTAFVVAQESADGKIFTQKPEVAPSAGKPVEEKSEKPKLNVFAGGPAPSWIWGADANKNYFVRKTFTGKAQFAFLRATCDNAMTVWVNGQKIAASDAWDSPVDSDIKSLLKPGENVIEAEIVNAGGIAGFCAKIVLLDRNGSDRFLVTDDSWNVAEKRDAKEWAKARIVAKLEGHPGGKNFVDPNSGDSAVPRDTFNLLPGFQVEKLFTVPKEKLGSWVNITTDPKGRLIVSDQGNLGFCRVTPPPIRSEPQRASGGSEVADAETKVEHLDIRIDGKQMSGAQGLLWAFDSLYVVCNGGPGSGLYRCKDTDGDDQFDKVEKLRDIPGGGEHGPHAIRLSPDGKSLYVIAGNHTKMPFEIKTNAPPQTMGGQRTEQLRATLPEGVTSRLMPNWDEDVLLPRYWDPSGHAAGVLAP
;
A
#
# COMPACT_ATOMS: atom_id res chain seq x y z
N MET A 1 14.36 -75.60 -31.65
CA MET A 1 13.23 -74.79 -32.19
C MET A 1 12.31 -74.46 -31.01
N PRO A 2 11.80 -73.22 -30.81
CA PRO A 2 11.71 -72.10 -31.76
C PRO A 2 12.25 -70.74 -31.25
N THR A 3 12.63 -69.93 -32.24
CA THR A 3 12.50 -68.46 -32.45
C THR A 3 12.50 -67.45 -31.29
N SER A 4 13.46 -66.54 -31.40
CA SER A 4 13.49 -65.17 -30.87
C SER A 4 12.21 -64.38 -31.18
N LYS A 5 11.70 -63.63 -30.19
CA LYS A 5 10.82 -62.47 -30.41
C LYS A 5 11.34 -61.27 -29.63
N THR A 6 11.52 -60.21 -30.41
CA THR A 6 12.08 -58.90 -30.10
C THR A 6 11.10 -58.03 -29.31
N CYS A 7 11.64 -57.16 -28.46
CA CYS A 7 10.95 -56.13 -27.67
C CYS A 7 10.13 -55.14 -28.52
N PHE A 8 8.97 -54.74 -27.99
CA PHE A 8 8.46 -53.36 -28.08
C PHE A 8 7.67 -53.08 -26.78
N ALA A 9 8.31 -52.41 -25.83
CA ALA A 9 7.62 -51.81 -24.69
C ALA A 9 7.41 -50.32 -25.01
N VAL A 10 6.17 -49.95 -25.27
CA VAL A 10 5.74 -48.56 -25.44
C VAL A 10 5.74 -47.91 -24.08
N TRP A 11 6.63 -46.94 -23.85
CA TRP A 11 6.54 -46.02 -22.73
C TRP A 11 5.49 -44.96 -23.06
N LEU A 12 4.27 -45.09 -22.50
CA LEU A 12 3.37 -43.96 -22.38
C LEU A 12 3.85 -43.08 -21.21
N LEU A 13 4.54 -41.98 -21.52
CA LEU A 13 4.64 -40.87 -20.57
C LEU A 13 3.28 -40.15 -20.52
N SER A 14 2.50 -40.41 -19.49
CA SER A 14 1.40 -39.51 -19.10
C SER A 14 2.02 -38.25 -18.50
N ALA A 15 2.16 -37.19 -19.30
CA ALA A 15 2.46 -35.86 -18.80
C ALA A 15 1.19 -35.33 -18.10
N THR A 16 1.08 -35.54 -16.79
CA THR A 16 0.11 -34.84 -15.95
C THR A 16 0.53 -33.37 -15.92
N VAL A 17 -0.12 -32.55 -16.73
CA VAL A 17 0.01 -31.10 -16.67
C VAL A 17 -0.58 -30.66 -15.33
N TRP A 18 0.29 -30.36 -14.37
CA TRP A 18 -0.10 -29.61 -13.19
C TRP A 18 -0.43 -28.19 -13.66
N CYS A 19 -1.71 -27.92 -13.90
CA CYS A 19 -2.22 -26.56 -13.86
C CYS A 19 -1.97 -26.03 -12.45
N LEU A 20 -0.89 -25.28 -12.25
CA LEU A 20 -0.78 -24.36 -11.13
C LEU A 20 -1.78 -23.23 -11.39
N SER A 21 -3.04 -23.48 -11.05
CA SER A 21 -3.93 -22.38 -10.68
C SER A 21 -3.32 -21.75 -9.44
N THR A 22 -2.75 -20.55 -9.57
CA THR A 22 -2.54 -19.67 -8.41
C THR A 22 -3.93 -19.30 -7.89
N ALA A 23 -4.55 -20.20 -7.13
CA ALA A 23 -5.68 -19.86 -6.31
C ALA A 23 -5.16 -18.82 -5.32
N PHE A 24 -5.69 -17.60 -5.38
CA PHE A 24 -5.53 -16.69 -4.26
C PHE A 24 -6.08 -17.42 -3.04
N VAL A 25 -5.22 -17.73 -2.06
CA VAL A 25 -5.66 -18.29 -0.79
C VAL A 25 -6.42 -17.17 -0.08
N VAL A 26 -7.72 -17.14 -0.28
CA VAL A 26 -8.65 -16.23 0.41
C VAL A 26 -8.83 -16.78 1.81
N ALA A 27 -8.85 -15.90 2.81
CA ALA A 27 -9.16 -16.26 4.19
C ALA A 27 -10.48 -17.03 4.26
N GLN A 28 -10.52 -18.11 5.05
CA GLN A 28 -11.74 -18.85 5.31
C GLN A 28 -12.57 -18.10 6.35
N GLU A 29 -13.82 -17.79 6.01
CA GLU A 29 -14.79 -17.11 6.88
C GLU A 29 -15.67 -18.15 7.60
N SER A 30 -15.88 -17.99 8.90
CA SER A 30 -16.79 -18.82 9.69
C SER A 30 -18.24 -18.61 9.24
N ALA A 31 -19.11 -19.58 9.52
CA ALA A 31 -20.52 -19.53 9.10
C ALA A 31 -21.29 -18.32 9.66
N ASP A 32 -20.84 -17.75 10.78
CA ASP A 32 -21.42 -16.53 11.38
C ASP A 32 -20.75 -15.23 10.91
N GLY A 33 -19.74 -15.31 10.04
CA GLY A 33 -19.01 -14.16 9.49
C GLY A 33 -18.13 -13.40 10.48
N LYS A 34 -17.90 -13.96 11.68
CA LYS A 34 -17.18 -13.27 12.77
C LYS A 34 -15.71 -13.62 12.85
N ILE A 35 -15.33 -14.78 12.35
CA ILE A 35 -13.97 -15.32 12.45
C ILE A 35 -13.45 -15.59 11.04
N PHE A 36 -12.22 -15.15 10.79
CA PHE A 36 -11.49 -15.39 9.56
C PHE A 36 -10.20 -16.13 9.88
N THR A 37 -9.81 -17.06 9.03
CA THR A 37 -8.59 -17.86 9.23
C THR A 37 -7.77 -17.95 7.96
N GLN A 38 -6.44 -17.96 8.11
CA GLN A 38 -5.51 -18.15 7.00
C GLN A 38 -4.22 -18.78 7.46
N LYS A 39 -3.72 -19.77 6.69
CA LYS A 39 -2.39 -20.32 6.90
C LYS A 39 -1.32 -19.28 6.52
N PRO A 40 -0.30 -19.06 7.37
CA PRO A 40 0.84 -18.23 7.03
C PRO A 40 1.60 -18.77 5.83
N GLU A 41 2.03 -17.86 4.96
CA GLU A 41 2.83 -18.19 3.78
C GLU A 41 4.18 -17.46 3.85
N VAL A 42 5.28 -18.20 3.72
CA VAL A 42 6.62 -17.60 3.62
C VAL A 42 6.70 -16.81 2.32
N ALA A 43 6.98 -15.52 2.42
CA ALA A 43 7.13 -14.68 1.25
C ALA A 43 8.47 -14.94 0.56
N PRO A 44 8.51 -14.93 -0.79
CA PRO A 44 9.77 -14.90 -1.52
C PRO A 44 10.69 -13.81 -0.98
N SER A 45 11.94 -14.16 -0.70
CA SER A 45 12.94 -13.19 -0.25
C SER A 45 14.27 -13.40 -0.97
N ALA A 46 14.98 -12.31 -1.17
CA ALA A 46 16.34 -12.30 -1.70
C ALA A 46 17.27 -11.67 -0.67
N GLY A 47 18.49 -12.20 -0.57
CA GLY A 47 19.52 -11.73 0.35
C GLY A 47 20.82 -11.44 -0.37
N LYS A 48 21.14 -10.17 -0.54
CA LYS A 48 22.51 -9.66 -0.55
C LYS A 48 22.54 -8.44 0.36
N PRO A 49 23.60 -8.21 1.15
CA PRO A 49 23.78 -6.91 1.79
C PRO A 49 23.59 -5.83 0.71
N VAL A 50 22.74 -4.84 0.99
CA VAL A 50 22.70 -3.65 0.16
C VAL A 50 24.05 -2.99 0.36
N GLU A 51 25.02 -3.24 -0.53
CA GLU A 51 26.12 -2.31 -0.69
C GLU A 51 25.48 -0.94 -0.90
N GLU A 52 25.89 0.03 -0.09
CA GLU A 52 25.57 1.44 -0.29
C GLU A 52 25.82 1.73 -1.77
N LYS A 53 24.74 1.86 -2.55
CA LYS A 53 24.88 2.20 -3.96
C LYS A 53 25.50 3.58 -3.95
N SER A 54 26.78 3.67 -4.31
CA SER A 54 27.37 4.93 -4.72
C SER A 54 26.43 5.52 -5.77
N GLU A 55 25.86 6.70 -5.50
CA GLU A 55 25.02 7.44 -6.43
C GLU A 55 25.84 7.78 -7.67
N LYS A 56 25.92 6.84 -8.61
CA LYS A 56 26.23 7.19 -9.98
C LYS A 56 24.93 7.71 -10.59
N PRO A 57 24.93 8.91 -11.20
CA PRO A 57 23.74 9.43 -11.85
C PRO A 57 23.25 8.40 -12.87
N LYS A 58 22.02 7.90 -12.68
CA LYS A 58 21.39 6.98 -13.61
C LYS A 58 21.10 7.73 -14.90
N LEU A 59 21.53 7.17 -16.02
CA LEU A 59 21.11 7.64 -17.33
C LEU A 59 19.58 7.47 -17.42
N ASN A 60 18.83 8.57 -17.56
CA ASN A 60 17.38 8.50 -17.73
C ASN A 60 17.04 7.99 -19.14
N VAL A 61 17.06 6.67 -19.32
CA VAL A 61 16.78 6.01 -20.61
C VAL A 61 15.35 6.28 -21.12
N PHE A 62 14.43 6.72 -20.25
CA PHE A 62 13.04 6.99 -20.60
C PHE A 62 12.79 8.43 -21.07
N ALA A 63 13.73 9.36 -20.85
CA ALA A 63 13.63 10.75 -21.29
C ALA A 63 13.77 10.93 -22.82
N GLY A 64 14.46 10.01 -23.50
CA GLY A 64 14.65 10.06 -24.96
C GLY A 64 13.53 9.39 -25.75
N GLY A 65 13.38 9.71 -27.04
CA GLY A 65 12.37 9.10 -27.92
C GLY A 65 10.95 9.67 -27.76
N PRO A 66 9.94 9.09 -28.44
CA PRO A 66 8.58 9.59 -28.40
C PRO A 66 7.96 9.53 -26.99
N ALA A 67 7.04 10.44 -26.72
CA ALA A 67 6.24 10.45 -25.51
C ALA A 67 5.07 9.46 -25.64
N PRO A 68 4.80 8.61 -24.63
CA PRO A 68 3.61 7.78 -24.62
C PRO A 68 2.35 8.59 -24.39
N SER A 69 1.21 8.04 -24.78
CA SER A 69 -0.12 8.55 -24.46
C SER A 69 -0.80 7.63 -23.44
N TRP A 70 -1.72 8.18 -22.66
CA TRP A 70 -2.61 7.37 -21.83
C TRP A 70 -3.67 6.75 -22.73
N ILE A 71 -3.83 5.44 -22.64
CA ILE A 71 -4.77 4.68 -23.46
C ILE A 71 -5.76 3.92 -22.60
N TRP A 72 -6.97 3.70 -23.14
CA TRP A 72 -7.99 2.86 -22.52
C TRP A 72 -8.86 2.16 -23.57
N GLY A 73 -9.84 1.37 -23.12
CA GLY A 73 -10.93 0.88 -23.96
C GLY A 73 -12.03 1.91 -24.20
N ALA A 74 -13.08 1.51 -24.93
CA ALA A 74 -14.15 2.40 -25.36
C ALA A 74 -15.00 2.95 -24.19
N ASP A 75 -15.11 2.17 -23.12
CA ASP A 75 -15.85 2.50 -21.90
C ASP A 75 -14.88 2.54 -20.72
N ALA A 76 -14.78 3.69 -20.06
CA ALA A 76 -13.88 3.91 -18.92
C ALA A 76 -14.26 3.07 -17.69
N ASN A 77 -15.51 2.64 -17.55
CA ASN A 77 -15.99 1.90 -16.38
C ASN A 77 -15.74 0.39 -16.46
N LYS A 78 -15.07 -0.07 -17.53
CA LYS A 78 -14.73 -1.47 -17.73
C LYS A 78 -13.24 -1.72 -17.57
N ASN A 79 -12.91 -2.94 -17.16
CA ASN A 79 -11.55 -3.45 -17.16
C ASN A 79 -11.22 -4.05 -18.52
N TYR A 80 -9.95 -3.95 -18.93
CA TYR A 80 -9.50 -4.47 -20.19
C TYR A 80 -8.17 -5.22 -20.04
N PHE A 81 -7.87 -6.03 -21.03
CA PHE A 81 -6.53 -6.42 -21.38
C PHE A 81 -6.08 -5.54 -22.56
N VAL A 82 -4.85 -5.04 -22.51
CA VAL A 82 -4.17 -4.35 -23.60
C VAL A 82 -3.07 -5.25 -24.16
N ARG A 83 -2.85 -5.21 -25.47
CA ARG A 83 -1.82 -6.02 -26.13
C ARG A 83 -1.16 -5.25 -27.26
N LYS A 84 0.16 -5.42 -27.37
CA LYS A 84 0.95 -4.94 -28.51
C LYS A 84 2.06 -5.91 -28.86
N THR A 85 2.23 -6.16 -30.15
CA THR A 85 3.39 -6.86 -30.68
C THR A 85 4.48 -5.85 -31.04
N PHE A 86 5.73 -6.25 -30.83
CA PHE A 86 6.89 -5.48 -31.23
C PHE A 86 8.01 -6.43 -31.64
N THR A 87 8.83 -6.02 -32.60
CA THR A 87 9.99 -6.81 -33.03
C THR A 87 11.21 -6.36 -32.23
N GLY A 88 12.02 -7.28 -31.70
CA GLY A 88 13.21 -6.84 -30.98
C GLY A 88 14.18 -7.90 -30.49
N LYS A 89 15.39 -7.89 -31.05
CA LYS A 89 16.63 -8.13 -30.30
C LYS A 89 17.17 -6.76 -29.89
N ALA A 90 17.61 -6.61 -28.65
CA ALA A 90 18.29 -5.39 -28.18
C ALA A 90 19.51 -5.79 -27.33
N GLN A 91 20.49 -4.91 -27.13
CA GLN A 91 21.52 -5.16 -26.11
C GLN A 91 20.96 -4.95 -24.70
N PHE A 92 20.13 -3.91 -24.54
CA PHE A 92 19.42 -3.59 -23.30
C PHE A 92 17.94 -3.34 -23.59
N ALA A 93 17.06 -3.71 -22.67
CA ALA A 93 15.63 -3.51 -22.83
C ALA A 93 14.98 -3.17 -21.50
N PHE A 94 14.35 -2.00 -21.44
CA PHE A 94 13.72 -1.49 -20.23
C PHE A 94 12.26 -1.15 -20.50
N LEU A 95 11.38 -1.53 -19.59
CA LEU A 95 9.98 -1.12 -19.57
C LEU A 95 9.79 -0.11 -18.44
N ARG A 96 9.01 0.94 -18.70
CA ARG A 96 8.33 1.77 -17.70
C ARG A 96 6.83 1.72 -17.95
N ALA A 97 6.03 1.49 -16.92
CA ALA A 97 4.57 1.50 -17.04
C ALA A 97 3.87 2.08 -15.80
N THR A 98 2.68 2.62 -15.98
CA THR A 98 1.75 3.03 -14.90
C THR A 98 0.31 2.88 -15.37
N CYS A 99 -0.64 2.83 -14.44
CA CYS A 99 -2.05 2.74 -14.75
C CYS A 99 -2.89 3.44 -13.68
N ASP A 100 -3.92 4.16 -14.13
CA ASP A 100 -5.01 4.64 -13.30
C ASP A 100 -6.23 3.71 -13.54
N ASN A 101 -6.60 2.82 -12.61
CA ASN A 101 -6.11 2.71 -11.23
C ASN A 101 -5.08 1.58 -11.03
N ALA A 102 -5.16 0.48 -11.77
CA ALA A 102 -4.27 -0.65 -11.54
C ALA A 102 -3.91 -1.43 -12.81
N MET A 103 -2.73 -2.04 -12.82
CA MET A 103 -2.25 -2.89 -13.90
C MET A 103 -1.51 -4.13 -13.40
N THR A 104 -1.54 -5.18 -14.22
CA THR A 104 -0.55 -6.27 -14.21
C THR A 104 0.02 -6.41 -15.62
N VAL A 105 1.35 -6.46 -15.76
CA VAL A 105 2.04 -6.49 -17.06
C VAL A 105 2.78 -7.81 -17.26
N TRP A 106 2.69 -8.33 -18.49
CA TRP A 106 3.42 -9.50 -18.97
C TRP A 106 4.21 -9.16 -20.23
N VAL A 107 5.40 -9.74 -20.35
CA VAL A 107 6.15 -9.79 -21.62
C VAL A 107 6.34 -11.26 -21.97
N ASN A 108 5.91 -11.64 -23.17
CA ASN A 108 5.98 -13.01 -23.68
C ASN A 108 5.37 -14.06 -22.73
N GLY A 109 4.30 -13.69 -22.02
CA GLY A 109 3.58 -14.55 -21.08
C GLY A 109 4.16 -14.57 -19.65
N GLN A 110 5.35 -14.02 -19.43
CA GLN A 110 5.94 -13.92 -18.10
C GLN A 110 5.52 -12.61 -17.42
N LYS A 111 4.98 -12.70 -16.19
CA LYS A 111 4.59 -11.53 -15.39
C LYS A 111 5.85 -10.76 -15.00
N ILE A 112 5.87 -9.46 -15.25
CA ILE A 112 7.02 -8.59 -14.96
C ILE A 112 6.72 -7.51 -13.95
N ALA A 113 5.48 -7.04 -13.88
CA ALA A 113 5.10 -5.98 -12.95
C ALA A 113 3.60 -6.06 -12.60
N ALA A 114 3.25 -5.51 -11.45
CA ALA A 114 1.87 -5.16 -11.09
C ALA A 114 1.89 -3.93 -10.18
N SER A 115 0.98 -2.99 -10.38
CA SER A 115 0.87 -1.75 -9.61
C SER A 115 -0.58 -1.27 -9.54
N ASP A 116 -0.97 -0.64 -8.45
CA ASP A 116 -2.20 0.12 -8.23
C ASP A 116 -1.93 1.59 -7.91
N ALA A 117 -0.68 2.04 -8.10
CA ALA A 117 -0.23 3.41 -7.87
C ALA A 117 -0.09 4.15 -9.21
N TRP A 118 -1.10 4.95 -9.56
CA TRP A 118 -1.13 5.70 -10.82
C TRP A 118 -0.05 6.79 -10.91
N ASP A 119 0.41 7.30 -9.77
CA ASP A 119 1.43 8.34 -9.66
C ASP A 119 2.85 7.79 -9.65
N SER A 120 3.04 6.48 -9.50
CA SER A 120 4.34 5.86 -9.27
C SER A 120 4.60 4.78 -10.32
N PRO A 121 5.23 5.12 -11.46
CA PRO A 121 5.49 4.15 -12.51
C PRO A 121 6.44 3.05 -12.03
N VAL A 122 6.30 1.85 -12.60
CA VAL A 122 7.21 0.73 -12.35
C VAL A 122 8.21 0.60 -13.48
N ASP A 123 9.49 0.42 -13.15
CA ASP A 123 10.52 0.07 -14.12
C ASP A 123 10.85 -1.42 -14.06
N SER A 124 11.19 -2.00 -15.20
CA SER A 124 11.62 -3.39 -15.29
C SER A 124 12.66 -3.59 -16.38
N ASP A 125 13.75 -4.29 -16.06
CA ASP A 125 14.65 -4.85 -17.07
C ASP A 125 13.96 -6.08 -17.68
N ILE A 126 13.63 -5.99 -18.98
CA ILE A 126 12.94 -7.06 -19.71
C ILE A 126 13.87 -7.78 -20.69
N LYS A 127 15.17 -7.51 -20.65
CA LYS A 127 16.14 -7.99 -21.65
C LYS A 127 16.19 -9.51 -21.73
N SER A 128 16.11 -10.20 -20.60
CA SER A 128 16.13 -11.68 -20.52
C SER A 128 14.86 -12.32 -21.07
N LEU A 129 13.78 -11.55 -21.23
CA LEU A 129 12.47 -12.04 -21.67
C LEU A 129 12.26 -11.92 -23.18
N LEU A 130 13.11 -11.15 -23.86
CA LEU A 130 12.98 -10.92 -25.29
C LEU A 130 13.46 -12.13 -26.11
N LYS A 131 12.69 -12.48 -27.13
CA LYS A 131 13.01 -13.48 -28.16
C LYS A 131 13.50 -12.78 -29.43
N PRO A 132 14.34 -13.42 -30.26
CA PRO A 132 14.57 -12.96 -31.62
C PRO A 132 13.24 -12.86 -32.39
N GLY A 133 13.05 -11.78 -33.15
CA GLY A 133 11.82 -11.56 -33.91
C GLY A 133 10.69 -10.93 -33.08
N GLU A 134 9.48 -11.46 -33.21
CA GLU A 134 8.27 -10.92 -32.59
C GLU A 134 8.20 -11.22 -31.08
N ASN A 135 7.86 -10.17 -30.33
CA ASN A 135 7.62 -10.18 -28.90
C ASN A 135 6.25 -9.58 -28.62
N VAL A 136 5.64 -9.99 -27.52
CA VAL A 136 4.32 -9.49 -27.10
C VAL A 136 4.44 -8.87 -25.72
N ILE A 137 3.92 -7.65 -25.58
CA ILE A 137 3.58 -7.07 -24.28
C ILE A 137 2.07 -7.11 -24.12
N GLU A 138 1.65 -7.53 -22.93
CA GLU A 138 0.24 -7.54 -22.50
C GLU A 138 0.13 -6.88 -21.14
N ALA A 139 -0.97 -6.20 -20.87
CA ALA A 139 -1.33 -5.83 -19.51
C ALA A 139 -2.82 -6.03 -19.25
N GLU A 140 -3.16 -6.43 -18.05
CA GLU A 140 -4.50 -6.30 -17.49
C GLU A 140 -4.56 -4.92 -16.86
N ILE A 141 -5.61 -4.16 -17.18
CA ILE A 141 -5.79 -2.78 -16.75
C ILE A 141 -7.18 -2.66 -16.12
N VAL A 142 -7.21 -2.15 -14.88
CA VAL A 142 -8.38 -2.13 -14.01
C VAL A 142 -8.70 -0.70 -13.61
N ASN A 143 -9.96 -0.31 -13.75
CA ASN A 143 -10.48 0.94 -13.21
C ASN A 143 -11.34 0.63 -11.98
N ALA A 144 -10.95 1.13 -10.80
CA ALA A 144 -11.72 1.06 -9.56
C ALA A 144 -12.56 2.33 -9.31
N GLY A 145 -12.57 3.27 -10.25
CA GLY A 145 -13.40 4.48 -10.25
C GLY A 145 -12.62 5.71 -10.71
N GLY A 146 -13.33 6.70 -11.25
CA GLY A 146 -12.73 7.96 -11.68
C GLY A 146 -12.02 7.85 -13.04
N ILE A 147 -10.82 8.42 -13.13
CA ILE A 147 -10.05 8.49 -14.38
C ILE A 147 -9.48 7.10 -14.71
N ALA A 148 -9.55 6.72 -15.98
CA ALA A 148 -9.03 5.44 -16.46
C ALA A 148 -7.95 5.69 -17.51
N GLY A 149 -6.76 5.13 -17.32
CA GLY A 149 -5.69 5.28 -18.29
C GLY A 149 -4.50 4.36 -18.01
N PHE A 150 -3.99 3.73 -19.04
CA PHE A 150 -2.74 2.96 -19.00
C PHE A 150 -1.67 3.67 -19.83
N CYS A 151 -0.45 3.75 -19.30
CA CYS A 151 0.67 4.39 -19.97
C CYS A 151 1.92 3.51 -19.86
N ALA A 152 2.60 3.23 -20.98
CA ALA A 152 3.81 2.44 -20.97
C ALA A 152 4.80 2.84 -22.07
N LYS A 153 6.08 2.61 -21.79
CA LYS A 153 7.21 2.84 -22.70
C LYS A 153 8.23 1.73 -22.57
N ILE A 154 8.57 1.08 -23.69
CA ILE A 154 9.71 0.17 -23.79
C ILE A 154 10.84 0.89 -24.53
N VAL A 155 12.04 0.82 -23.97
CA VAL A 155 13.27 1.33 -24.56
C VAL A 155 14.15 0.13 -24.92
N LEU A 156 14.49 -0.01 -26.19
CA LEU A 156 15.37 -1.04 -26.74
C LEU A 156 16.66 -0.36 -27.23
N LEU A 157 17.77 -0.59 -26.52
CA LEU A 157 19.05 0.03 -26.85
C LEU A 157 19.98 -0.98 -27.54
N ASP A 158 20.62 -0.55 -28.64
CA ASP A 158 21.59 -1.34 -29.40
C ASP A 158 22.98 -0.69 -29.40
N ARG A 159 24.06 -1.48 -29.50
CA ARG A 159 25.45 -0.98 -29.43
C ARG A 159 25.86 -0.06 -30.58
N ASN A 160 25.07 -0.02 -31.64
CA ASN A 160 25.28 0.78 -32.84
C ASN A 160 24.47 2.09 -32.83
N GLY A 161 23.81 2.43 -31.72
CA GLY A 161 23.03 3.66 -31.58
C GLY A 161 21.68 3.66 -32.28
N SER A 162 21.18 2.48 -32.70
CA SER A 162 19.84 2.33 -33.31
C SER A 162 18.77 2.08 -32.25
N ASP A 163 18.59 3.04 -31.34
CA ASP A 163 17.62 2.92 -30.26
C ASP A 163 16.19 2.89 -30.79
N ARG A 164 15.38 1.99 -30.24
CA ARG A 164 13.97 1.82 -30.64
C ARG A 164 13.07 1.94 -29.43
N PHE A 165 11.91 2.54 -29.67
CA PHE A 165 10.94 2.84 -28.64
C PHE A 165 9.59 2.22 -29.02
N LEU A 166 8.95 1.58 -28.05
CA LEU A 166 7.53 1.26 -28.12
C LEU A 166 6.84 2.11 -27.07
N VAL A 167 5.78 2.82 -27.45
CA VAL A 167 4.99 3.65 -26.55
C VAL A 167 3.52 3.27 -26.63
N THR A 168 2.76 3.54 -25.57
CA THR A 168 1.30 3.46 -25.62
C THR A 168 0.73 4.54 -26.52
N ASP A 169 -0.09 4.13 -27.48
CA ASP A 169 -0.78 4.96 -28.47
C ASP A 169 -2.02 4.22 -29.00
N ASP A 170 -2.73 4.79 -29.96
CA ASP A 170 -3.94 4.20 -30.58
C ASP A 170 -3.65 2.96 -31.44
N SER A 171 -2.39 2.58 -31.64
CA SER A 171 -2.00 1.39 -32.39
C SER A 171 -2.08 0.12 -31.53
N TRP A 172 -2.26 0.24 -30.22
CA TRP A 172 -2.51 -0.85 -29.28
C TRP A 172 -3.91 -1.42 -29.44
N ASN A 173 -4.11 -2.67 -29.02
CA ASN A 173 -5.41 -3.32 -29.04
C ASN A 173 -5.89 -3.60 -27.60
N VAL A 174 -7.21 -3.61 -27.40
CA VAL A 174 -7.90 -3.84 -26.12
C VAL A 174 -9.00 -4.90 -26.24
N ALA A 175 -9.24 -5.65 -25.17
CA ALA A 175 -10.35 -6.58 -25.04
C ALA A 175 -10.77 -6.76 -23.58
N GLU A 176 -12.05 -7.03 -23.29
CA GLU A 176 -12.53 -7.24 -21.91
C GLU A 176 -12.05 -8.58 -21.31
N LYS A 177 -11.59 -9.52 -22.15
CA LYS A 177 -11.06 -10.83 -21.74
C LYS A 177 -9.72 -11.11 -22.44
N ARG A 178 -8.78 -11.70 -21.72
CA ARG A 178 -7.43 -12.01 -22.23
C ARG A 178 -7.43 -13.00 -23.40
N ASP A 179 -8.38 -13.92 -23.41
CA ASP A 179 -8.57 -14.97 -24.41
C ASP A 179 -9.58 -14.58 -25.51
N ALA A 180 -9.97 -13.30 -25.58
CA ALA A 180 -10.86 -12.80 -26.62
C ALA A 180 -10.28 -13.08 -28.01
N LYS A 181 -11.14 -13.55 -28.92
CA LYS A 181 -10.80 -13.79 -30.33
C LYS A 181 -10.66 -12.51 -31.12
N GLU A 182 -11.38 -11.47 -30.72
CA GLU A 182 -11.38 -10.16 -31.35
C GLU A 182 -10.94 -9.10 -30.34
N TRP A 183 -10.11 -8.18 -30.81
CA TRP A 183 -9.59 -7.08 -30.02
C TRP A 183 -9.89 -5.77 -30.74
N ALA A 184 -10.41 -4.78 -30.01
CA ALA A 184 -10.66 -3.44 -30.53
C ALA A 184 -9.39 -2.59 -30.47
N LYS A 185 -9.37 -1.44 -31.15
CA LYS A 185 -8.29 -0.45 -30.98
C LYS A 185 -8.41 0.28 -29.65
N ALA A 186 -7.27 0.52 -29.02
CA ALA A 186 -7.18 1.38 -27.85
C ALA A 186 -7.53 2.82 -28.22
N ARG A 187 -8.14 3.55 -27.30
CA ARG A 187 -8.40 4.99 -27.45
C ARG A 187 -7.37 5.77 -26.65
N ILE A 188 -6.83 6.83 -27.23
CA ILE A 188 -6.06 7.82 -26.48
C ILE A 188 -7.04 8.61 -25.60
N VAL A 189 -6.86 8.52 -24.29
CA VAL A 189 -7.69 9.23 -23.30
C VAL A 189 -7.03 10.52 -22.81
N ALA A 190 -5.69 10.59 -22.83
CA ALA A 190 -4.93 11.80 -22.56
C ALA A 190 -3.54 11.72 -23.18
N LYS A 191 -2.95 12.89 -23.49
CA LYS A 191 -1.49 12.99 -23.68
C LYS A 191 -0.78 12.81 -22.34
N LEU A 192 0.52 12.52 -22.35
CA LEU A 192 1.30 12.26 -21.14
C LEU A 192 1.09 13.35 -20.07
N GLU A 193 1.28 14.61 -20.48
CA GLU A 193 1.16 15.82 -19.66
C GLU A 193 -0.28 16.16 -19.25
N GLY A 194 -1.28 15.55 -19.90
CA GLY A 194 -2.70 15.77 -19.63
C GLY A 194 -3.23 14.96 -18.45
N HIS A 195 -2.41 14.09 -17.86
CA HIS A 195 -2.76 13.27 -16.70
C HIS A 195 -1.84 13.57 -15.51
N PRO A 196 -2.34 13.63 -14.26
CA PRO A 196 -1.51 13.89 -13.08
C PRO A 196 -0.30 12.96 -12.94
N GLY A 197 -0.43 11.67 -13.32
CA GLY A 197 0.67 10.70 -13.31
C GLY A 197 1.76 10.93 -14.37
N GLY A 198 1.56 11.83 -15.34
CA GLY A 198 2.51 12.06 -16.43
C GLY A 198 3.85 12.67 -15.99
N LYS A 199 3.83 13.54 -14.97
CA LYS A 199 5.04 14.17 -14.43
C LYS A 199 6.00 13.12 -13.87
N ASN A 200 5.49 12.17 -13.10
CA ASN A 200 6.31 11.14 -12.48
C ASN A 200 6.77 10.10 -13.51
N PHE A 201 6.04 9.90 -14.60
CA PHE A 201 6.46 9.00 -15.68
C PHE A 201 7.82 9.39 -16.31
N VAL A 202 8.16 10.68 -16.36
CA VAL A 202 9.41 11.16 -16.96
C VAL A 202 10.53 11.41 -15.94
N ASP A 203 10.21 11.35 -14.64
CA ASP A 203 11.18 11.54 -13.55
C ASP A 203 12.18 10.35 -13.51
N PRO A 204 13.50 10.58 -13.53
CA PRO A 204 14.49 9.51 -13.42
C PRO A 204 14.43 8.71 -12.11
N ASN A 205 13.83 9.26 -11.05
CA ASN A 205 13.82 8.68 -9.71
C ASN A 205 12.52 7.93 -9.37
N SER A 206 11.51 7.98 -10.24
CA SER A 206 10.16 7.47 -9.95
C SER A 206 9.96 5.97 -10.14
N GLY A 207 10.92 5.27 -10.75
CA GLY A 207 10.79 3.87 -11.18
C GLY A 207 11.51 2.82 -10.32
N ASP A 208 12.05 3.20 -9.15
CA ASP A 208 13.03 2.38 -8.44
C ASP A 208 12.49 1.18 -7.64
N SER A 209 11.20 0.89 -7.76
CA SER A 209 10.57 -0.28 -7.15
C SER A 209 10.80 -1.56 -7.98
N ALA A 210 12.06 -1.90 -8.28
CA ALA A 210 12.44 -3.12 -9.00
C ALA A 210 12.39 -4.40 -8.13
N VAL A 211 11.66 -4.35 -7.02
CA VAL A 211 11.36 -5.52 -6.22
C VAL A 211 10.03 -6.05 -6.76
N PRO A 212 9.99 -7.24 -7.40
CA PRO A 212 8.73 -7.85 -7.80
C PRO A 212 7.77 -7.84 -6.61
N ARG A 213 6.51 -7.45 -6.81
CA ARG A 213 5.48 -7.48 -5.74
C ARG A 213 5.56 -8.85 -5.05
N ASP A 214 5.56 -8.84 -3.72
CA ASP A 214 5.73 -10.01 -2.85
C ASP A 214 7.14 -10.62 -2.75
N THR A 215 8.18 -9.96 -3.28
CA THR A 215 9.57 -10.29 -2.97
C THR A 215 10.10 -9.32 -1.91
N PHE A 216 10.79 -9.79 -0.87
CA PHE A 216 11.38 -8.93 0.14
C PHE A 216 12.91 -8.98 0.05
N ASN A 217 13.56 -7.81 0.11
CA ASN A 217 15.02 -7.76 0.28
C ASN A 217 15.32 -7.74 1.78
N LEU A 218 15.95 -8.81 2.29
CA LEU A 218 16.12 -9.03 3.72
C LEU A 218 17.59 -9.04 4.12
N LEU A 219 17.88 -8.53 5.32
CA LEU A 219 19.19 -8.74 5.96
C LEU A 219 19.37 -10.23 6.29
N PRO A 220 20.62 -10.73 6.36
CA PRO A 220 20.88 -12.11 6.81
C PRO A 220 20.20 -12.40 8.15
N GLY A 221 19.49 -13.52 8.24
CA GLY A 221 18.79 -13.95 9.46
C GLY A 221 17.33 -13.49 9.58
N PHE A 222 16.80 -12.74 8.62
CA PHE A 222 15.39 -12.33 8.59
C PHE A 222 14.57 -13.14 7.59
N GLN A 223 13.29 -13.36 7.90
CA GLN A 223 12.27 -13.98 7.05
C GLN A 223 11.01 -13.13 7.09
N VAL A 224 10.24 -13.14 6.00
CA VAL A 224 8.90 -12.53 5.96
C VAL A 224 7.86 -13.63 5.75
N GLU A 225 6.81 -13.58 6.56
CA GLU A 225 5.63 -14.42 6.40
C GLU A 225 4.39 -13.55 6.26
N LYS A 226 3.59 -13.82 5.24
CA LYS A 226 2.25 -13.24 5.09
C LYS A 226 1.31 -14.03 5.98
N LEU A 227 0.88 -13.42 7.08
CA LEU A 227 0.01 -14.05 8.07
C LEU A 227 -1.46 -14.10 7.62
N PHE A 228 -1.93 -13.03 6.98
CA PHE A 228 -3.34 -12.85 6.63
C PHE A 228 -3.50 -11.82 5.51
N THR A 229 -4.41 -12.07 4.57
CA THR A 229 -4.84 -11.14 3.52
C THR A 229 -6.20 -10.58 3.89
N VAL A 230 -6.24 -9.27 4.18
CA VAL A 230 -7.46 -8.59 4.66
C VAL A 230 -8.50 -8.49 3.54
N PRO A 231 -9.69 -9.10 3.68
CA PRO A 231 -10.79 -8.88 2.75
C PRO A 231 -11.36 -7.48 3.00
N LYS A 232 -10.94 -6.50 2.19
CA LYS A 232 -11.24 -5.07 2.39
C LYS A 232 -12.72 -4.77 2.59
N GLU A 233 -13.60 -5.46 1.84
CA GLU A 233 -15.06 -5.26 1.93
C GLU A 233 -15.67 -5.76 3.25
N LYS A 234 -14.95 -6.59 4.01
CA LYS A 234 -15.42 -7.19 5.27
C LYS A 234 -14.73 -6.58 6.47
N LEU A 235 -13.42 -6.37 6.37
CA LEU A 235 -12.55 -6.01 7.49
C LEU A 235 -11.89 -4.63 7.32
N GLY A 236 -12.14 -3.94 6.21
CA GLY A 236 -11.70 -2.58 5.97
C GLY A 236 -10.24 -2.44 5.56
N SER A 237 -9.73 -1.21 5.73
CA SER A 237 -8.35 -0.82 5.47
C SER A 237 -7.66 -0.55 6.80
N TRP A 238 -6.82 -1.48 7.27
CA TRP A 238 -6.21 -1.36 8.58
C TRP A 238 -5.13 -0.27 8.61
N VAL A 239 -5.29 0.71 9.51
CA VAL A 239 -4.42 1.89 9.61
C VAL A 239 -3.52 1.88 10.85
N ASN A 240 -3.87 1.10 11.88
CA ASN A 240 -3.09 1.01 13.10
C ASN A 240 -3.11 -0.40 13.70
N ILE A 241 -2.09 -0.71 14.50
CA ILE A 241 -1.91 -2.00 15.18
C ILE A 241 -1.25 -1.82 16.55
N THR A 242 -1.66 -2.62 17.53
CA THR A 242 -0.98 -2.76 18.82
C THR A 242 -1.06 -4.20 19.32
N THR A 243 -0.32 -4.54 20.38
CA THR A 243 -0.38 -5.85 21.04
C THR A 243 -1.23 -5.82 22.29
N ASP A 244 -1.99 -6.88 22.56
CA ASP A 244 -2.61 -7.12 23.86
C ASP A 244 -1.70 -7.95 24.81
N PRO A 245 -2.05 -8.12 26.10
CA PRO A 245 -1.23 -8.86 27.07
C PRO A 245 -1.06 -10.34 26.77
N LYS A 246 -1.92 -10.91 25.92
CA LYS A 246 -1.89 -12.32 25.53
C LYS A 246 -1.00 -12.53 24.28
N GLY A 247 -0.33 -11.48 23.80
CA GLY A 247 0.54 -11.52 22.63
C GLY A 247 -0.23 -11.50 21.30
N ARG A 248 -1.53 -11.18 21.33
CA ARG A 248 -2.35 -11.02 20.12
C ARG A 248 -2.26 -9.58 19.65
N LEU A 249 -2.66 -9.33 18.41
CA LEU A 249 -2.68 -8.00 17.82
C LEU A 249 -4.11 -7.44 17.84
N ILE A 250 -4.24 -6.13 18.01
CA ILE A 250 -5.49 -5.39 17.81
C ILE A 250 -5.23 -4.41 16.67
N VAL A 251 -6.07 -4.48 15.64
CA VAL A 251 -5.99 -3.65 14.44
C VAL A 251 -7.24 -2.79 14.31
N SER A 252 -7.09 -1.59 13.75
CA SER A 252 -8.22 -0.69 13.47
C SER A 252 -8.36 -0.46 11.98
N ASP A 253 -9.59 -0.58 11.49
CA ASP A 253 -10.00 -0.03 10.21
C ASP A 253 -9.96 1.50 10.22
N GLN A 254 -9.49 2.08 9.11
CA GLN A 254 -9.50 3.52 8.84
C GLN A 254 -10.91 4.06 8.60
N GLY A 255 -11.79 3.24 8.03
CA GLY A 255 -13.17 3.57 7.72
C GLY A 255 -14.10 3.39 8.93
N ASN A 256 -15.16 2.62 8.73
CA ASN A 256 -16.26 2.45 9.68
C ASN A 256 -16.50 0.99 10.11
N LEU A 257 -15.60 0.06 9.79
CA LEU A 257 -15.74 -1.38 10.08
C LEU A 257 -15.14 -1.79 11.43
N GLY A 258 -14.52 -0.85 12.14
CA GLY A 258 -14.14 -1.01 13.54
C GLY A 258 -12.81 -1.72 13.74
N PHE A 259 -12.79 -2.66 14.68
CA PHE A 259 -11.57 -3.29 15.16
C PHE A 259 -11.60 -4.79 14.91
N CYS A 260 -10.43 -5.36 14.71
CA CYS A 260 -10.24 -6.80 14.74
C CYS A 260 -9.15 -7.15 15.75
N ARG A 261 -9.26 -8.35 16.32
CA ARG A 261 -8.19 -9.01 17.04
C ARG A 261 -7.59 -10.07 16.14
N VAL A 262 -6.27 -10.09 16.03
CA VAL A 262 -5.50 -11.05 15.26
C VAL A 262 -4.70 -11.92 16.22
N THR A 263 -4.94 -13.22 16.21
CA THR A 263 -4.15 -14.22 16.91
C THR A 263 -3.19 -14.85 15.90
N PRO A 264 -1.91 -14.45 15.88
CA PRO A 264 -0.93 -15.08 15.01
C PRO A 264 -0.62 -16.50 15.50
N PRO A 265 -0.12 -17.38 14.61
CA PRO A 265 0.38 -18.68 15.01
C PRO A 265 1.63 -18.54 15.91
N PRO A 266 2.04 -19.61 16.61
CA PRO A 266 3.33 -19.64 17.30
C PRO A 266 4.50 -19.35 16.34
N ILE A 267 5.54 -18.67 16.84
CA ILE A 267 6.76 -18.40 16.07
C ILE A 267 7.41 -19.74 15.70
N ARG A 268 7.61 -19.97 14.40
CA ARG A 268 8.30 -21.16 13.88
C ARG A 268 9.81 -20.99 14.12
N SER A 269 10.40 -21.90 14.90
CA SER A 269 11.83 -21.86 15.25
C SER A 269 12.77 -22.32 14.13
N GLU A 270 12.26 -22.89 13.04
CA GLU A 270 13.03 -23.22 11.83
C GLU A 270 12.25 -22.87 10.55
N PRO A 271 12.94 -22.49 9.46
CA PRO A 271 12.35 -22.43 8.13
C PRO A 271 11.96 -23.85 7.73
N GLN A 272 10.71 -24.21 8.01
CA GLN A 272 10.21 -25.57 7.86
C GLN A 272 10.33 -25.99 6.40
N ARG A 273 11.23 -26.94 6.12
CA ARG A 273 11.22 -27.71 4.88
C ARG A 273 9.81 -28.28 4.72
N ALA A 274 9.21 -28.04 3.56
CA ALA A 274 7.91 -28.55 3.15
C ALA A 274 7.91 -30.09 3.08
N SER A 275 7.89 -30.79 4.22
CA SER A 275 7.63 -32.23 4.36
C SER A 275 7.79 -32.68 5.82
N GLY A 276 6.78 -32.47 6.66
CA GLY A 276 6.73 -33.08 7.99
C GLY A 276 5.73 -32.39 8.92
N GLY A 277 4.56 -33.00 9.07
CA GLY A 277 3.48 -32.49 9.93
C GLY A 277 3.87 -32.45 11.40
N SER A 278 3.79 -31.25 11.96
CA SER A 278 3.75 -30.97 13.40
C SER A 278 2.57 -30.02 13.62
N GLU A 279 1.92 -30.06 14.79
CA GLU A 279 0.76 -29.19 15.12
C GLU A 279 1.05 -27.68 14.95
N VAL A 280 2.33 -27.27 15.03
CA VAL A 280 2.77 -25.89 14.78
C VAL A 280 2.81 -25.53 13.29
N ALA A 281 2.94 -26.53 12.42
CA ALA A 281 2.96 -26.37 10.96
C ALA A 281 1.59 -25.98 10.39
N ASP A 282 0.51 -26.40 11.05
CA ASP A 282 -0.87 -26.23 10.60
C ASP A 282 -1.65 -25.13 11.34
N ALA A 283 -1.02 -24.45 12.30
CA ALA A 283 -1.65 -23.34 13.02
C ALA A 283 -1.94 -22.15 12.08
N GLU A 284 -3.20 -21.73 12.05
CA GLU A 284 -3.67 -20.61 11.23
C GLU A 284 -3.66 -19.30 12.02
N THR A 285 -3.43 -18.20 11.30
CA THR A 285 -3.76 -16.88 11.82
C THR A 285 -5.27 -16.78 11.96
N LYS A 286 -5.76 -16.50 13.16
CA LYS A 286 -7.19 -16.25 13.42
C LYS A 286 -7.42 -14.75 13.54
N VAL A 287 -8.43 -14.24 12.85
CA VAL A 287 -8.89 -12.84 12.95
C VAL A 287 -10.34 -12.83 13.39
N GLU A 288 -10.69 -12.03 14.38
CA GLU A 288 -12.05 -11.89 14.87
C GLU A 288 -12.42 -10.42 15.07
N HIS A 289 -13.66 -10.05 14.77
CA HIS A 289 -14.13 -8.70 15.06
C HIS A 289 -14.17 -8.43 16.57
N LEU A 290 -13.82 -7.21 16.95
CA LEU A 290 -14.00 -6.71 18.31
C LEU A 290 -15.20 -5.78 18.36
N ASP A 291 -16.12 -6.08 19.26
CA ASP A 291 -17.31 -5.28 19.48
C ASP A 291 -17.02 -4.15 20.48
N ILE A 292 -16.43 -3.06 19.99
CA ILE A 292 -16.09 -1.89 20.80
C ILE A 292 -17.05 -0.76 20.46
N ARG A 293 -17.97 -0.46 21.38
CA ARG A 293 -19.01 0.56 21.19
C ARG A 293 -18.89 1.71 22.17
N ILE A 294 -19.22 2.91 21.68
CA ILE A 294 -19.48 4.08 22.53
C ILE A 294 -20.85 4.64 22.19
N ASP A 295 -21.69 4.85 23.21
CA ASP A 295 -23.08 5.30 23.06
C ASP A 295 -23.89 4.46 22.04
N GLY A 296 -23.66 3.14 22.04
CA GLY A 296 -24.31 2.19 21.13
C GLY A 296 -23.79 2.20 19.68
N LYS A 297 -22.78 3.03 19.35
CA LYS A 297 -22.18 3.11 18.02
C LYS A 297 -20.85 2.37 17.98
N GLN A 298 -20.62 1.62 16.90
CA GLN A 298 -19.32 1.00 16.63
C GLN A 298 -18.23 2.08 16.56
N MET A 299 -17.18 1.91 17.35
CA MET A 299 -15.98 2.73 17.26
C MET A 299 -15.09 2.20 16.12
N SER A 300 -14.45 3.11 15.39
CA SER A 300 -13.59 2.85 14.22
C SER A 300 -12.68 4.07 13.96
N GLY A 301 -11.76 3.98 13.00
CA GLY A 301 -10.91 5.10 12.59
C GLY A 301 -9.81 5.44 13.60
N ALA A 302 -9.35 4.45 14.38
CA ALA A 302 -8.30 4.69 15.35
C ALA A 302 -6.93 4.73 14.68
N GLN A 303 -6.30 5.90 14.75
CA GLN A 303 -4.95 6.12 14.26
C GLN A 303 -3.88 6.06 15.36
N GLY A 304 -4.32 5.77 16.59
CA GLY A 304 -3.43 5.42 17.69
C GLY A 304 -4.04 4.31 18.54
N LEU A 305 -3.25 3.25 18.76
CA LEU A 305 -3.57 2.16 19.66
C LEU A 305 -2.41 1.90 20.60
N LEU A 306 -2.73 1.68 21.88
CA LEU A 306 -1.76 1.30 22.89
C LEU A 306 -2.44 0.48 23.98
N TRP A 307 -1.91 -0.70 24.26
CA TRP A 307 -2.17 -1.36 25.53
C TRP A 307 -1.28 -0.80 26.64
N ALA A 308 -1.88 -0.28 27.71
CA ALA A 308 -1.17 0.20 28.90
C ALA A 308 -2.13 0.19 30.10
N PHE A 309 -1.59 0.21 31.32
CA PHE A 309 -2.39 0.39 32.55
C PHE A 309 -3.63 -0.53 32.64
N ASP A 310 -3.49 -1.77 32.16
CA ASP A 310 -4.56 -2.76 32.10
C ASP A 310 -5.79 -2.28 31.31
N SER A 311 -5.55 -1.64 30.16
CA SER A 311 -6.58 -1.12 29.28
C SER A 311 -6.06 -0.97 27.85
N LEU A 312 -6.98 -1.03 26.89
CA LEU A 312 -6.71 -0.55 25.54
C LEU A 312 -7.01 0.95 25.49
N TYR A 313 -6.00 1.75 25.15
CA TYR A 313 -6.16 3.15 24.83
C TYR A 313 -6.27 3.34 23.33
N VAL A 314 -7.27 4.13 22.92
CA VAL A 314 -7.63 4.35 21.51
C VAL A 314 -7.67 5.84 21.23
N VAL A 315 -6.93 6.28 20.22
CA VAL A 315 -7.00 7.64 19.67
C VAL A 315 -7.76 7.58 18.36
N CYS A 316 -9.02 8.02 18.39
CA CYS A 316 -9.87 8.06 17.21
C CYS A 316 -9.63 9.34 16.42
N ASN A 317 -9.46 9.17 15.10
CA ASN A 317 -9.34 10.24 14.13
C ASN A 317 -10.63 10.29 13.29
N GLY A 318 -11.66 10.94 13.82
CA GLY A 318 -13.02 10.83 13.29
C GLY A 318 -13.80 9.66 13.91
N GLY A 319 -14.83 9.18 13.19
CA GLY A 319 -15.74 8.13 13.69
C GLY A 319 -16.83 8.68 14.63
N PRO A 320 -17.22 7.97 15.71
CA PRO A 320 -18.24 8.45 16.66
C PRO A 320 -17.79 9.68 17.46
N GLY A 321 -16.51 10.07 17.36
CA GLY A 321 -15.96 11.33 17.83
C GLY A 321 -14.43 11.29 17.93
N SER A 322 -13.74 12.34 17.52
CA SER A 322 -12.27 12.42 17.67
C SER A 322 -11.87 12.61 19.13
N GLY A 323 -10.92 11.81 19.62
CA GLY A 323 -10.57 11.85 21.03
C GLY A 323 -9.69 10.69 21.49
N LEU A 324 -9.25 10.79 22.74
CA LEU A 324 -8.62 9.71 23.48
C LEU A 324 -9.67 8.96 24.29
N TYR A 325 -9.72 7.65 24.10
CA TYR A 325 -10.63 6.72 24.74
C TYR A 325 -9.86 5.65 25.51
N ARG A 326 -10.51 5.10 26.53
CA ARG A 326 -10.06 3.93 27.27
C ARG A 326 -11.13 2.84 27.18
N CYS A 327 -10.72 1.66 26.75
CA CYS A 327 -11.54 0.48 26.59
C CYS A 327 -11.10 -0.59 27.60
N LYS A 328 -12.07 -1.19 28.30
CA LYS A 328 -11.86 -2.25 29.28
C LYS A 328 -12.83 -3.40 29.04
N ASP A 329 -12.30 -4.59 29.28
CA ASP A 329 -13.06 -5.81 29.57
C ASP A 329 -13.32 -5.83 31.09
N THR A 330 -14.58 -5.78 31.51
CA THR A 330 -14.97 -5.72 32.92
C THR A 330 -15.69 -6.97 33.41
N ASP A 331 -16.06 -7.88 32.51
CA ASP A 331 -16.71 -9.16 32.85
C ASP A 331 -15.86 -10.40 32.54
N GLY A 332 -14.71 -10.22 31.90
CA GLY A 332 -13.73 -11.27 31.61
C GLY A 332 -14.07 -12.12 30.39
N ASP A 333 -14.98 -11.67 29.53
CA ASP A 333 -15.38 -12.39 28.31
C ASP A 333 -14.41 -12.20 27.13
N ASP A 334 -13.33 -11.45 27.35
CA ASP A 334 -12.31 -11.11 26.36
C ASP A 334 -12.85 -10.14 25.28
N GLN A 335 -13.91 -9.38 25.55
CA GLN A 335 -14.41 -8.25 24.76
C GLN A 335 -14.34 -6.95 25.57
N PHE A 336 -14.44 -5.80 24.88
CA PHE A 336 -14.37 -4.49 25.55
C PHE A 336 -15.78 -3.94 25.76
N ASP A 337 -16.37 -4.18 26.93
CA ASP A 337 -17.72 -3.71 27.28
C ASP A 337 -17.75 -2.26 27.80
N LYS A 338 -16.64 -1.75 28.34
CA LYS A 338 -16.58 -0.41 28.95
C LYS A 338 -15.66 0.52 28.17
N VAL A 339 -16.26 1.49 27.50
CA VAL A 339 -15.56 2.53 26.74
C VAL A 339 -15.80 3.90 27.37
N GLU A 340 -14.73 4.57 27.77
CA GLU A 340 -14.77 5.92 28.35
C GLU A 340 -13.96 6.88 27.50
N LYS A 341 -14.56 8.00 27.09
CA LYS A 341 -13.80 9.12 26.52
C LYS A 341 -13.05 9.82 27.64
N LEU A 342 -11.72 9.87 27.55
CA LEU A 342 -10.87 10.55 28.51
C LEU A 342 -10.63 12.00 28.13
N ARG A 343 -10.54 12.29 26.83
CA ARG A 343 -10.26 13.64 26.33
C ARG A 343 -10.78 13.83 24.91
N ASP A 344 -11.46 14.94 24.67
CA ASP A 344 -11.74 15.39 23.30
C ASP A 344 -10.45 15.87 22.64
N ILE A 345 -10.23 15.42 21.41
CA ILE A 345 -9.11 15.85 20.57
C ILE A 345 -9.73 16.26 19.22
N PRO A 346 -10.35 17.46 19.17
CA PRO A 346 -11.18 17.87 18.04
C PRO A 346 -10.36 18.00 16.75
N GLY A 347 -10.97 17.69 15.61
CA GLY A 347 -10.28 17.66 14.31
C GLY A 347 -10.29 16.26 13.70
N GLY A 348 -9.65 16.10 12.55
CA GLY A 348 -9.57 14.80 11.89
C GLY A 348 -8.96 14.87 10.50
N GLY A 349 -8.99 13.74 9.79
CA GLY A 349 -8.39 13.57 8.46
C GLY A 349 -6.95 13.08 8.52
N GLU A 350 -6.23 13.10 7.40
CA GLU A 350 -4.86 12.56 7.30
C GLU A 350 -3.88 13.23 8.29
N HIS A 351 -4.14 14.48 8.68
CA HIS A 351 -3.35 15.24 9.65
C HIS A 351 -4.07 15.44 11.03
N GLY A 352 -5.05 14.59 11.36
CA GLY A 352 -5.81 14.64 12.62
C GLY A 352 -5.09 14.05 13.86
N PRO A 353 -5.83 13.56 14.85
CA PRO A 353 -5.26 12.79 15.98
C PRO A 353 -4.64 11.46 15.51
N HIS A 354 -3.47 11.09 16.02
CA HIS A 354 -2.74 9.90 15.56
C HIS A 354 -2.20 9.07 16.71
N ALA A 355 -0.88 8.99 16.85
CA ALA A 355 -0.22 7.98 17.64
C ALA A 355 -0.36 8.23 19.14
N ILE A 356 -0.32 7.15 19.90
CA ILE A 356 -0.21 7.17 21.36
C ILE A 356 0.93 6.26 21.79
N ARG A 357 1.73 6.73 22.75
CA ARG A 357 2.86 6.00 23.31
C ARG A 357 2.93 6.15 24.81
N LEU A 358 3.42 5.11 25.47
CA LEU A 358 3.76 5.17 26.88
C LEU A 358 5.02 6.04 27.05
N SER A 359 5.07 6.83 28.11
CA SER A 359 6.28 7.57 28.47
C SER A 359 7.41 6.62 28.86
N PRO A 360 8.69 7.02 28.74
CA PRO A 360 9.82 6.18 29.12
C PRO A 360 9.80 5.70 30.58
N ASP A 361 9.21 6.47 31.48
CA ASP A 361 9.05 6.11 32.90
C ASP A 361 7.82 5.21 33.18
N GLY A 362 7.02 4.92 32.16
CA GLY A 362 5.84 4.07 32.25
C GLY A 362 4.65 4.69 32.97
N LYS A 363 4.66 6.00 33.29
CA LYS A 363 3.65 6.65 34.15
C LYS A 363 2.67 7.56 33.41
N SER A 364 2.91 7.85 32.13
CA SER A 364 2.14 8.83 31.36
C SER A 364 1.96 8.39 29.92
N LEU A 365 0.98 9.00 29.26
CA LEU A 365 0.68 8.77 27.85
C LEU A 365 1.07 10.01 27.06
N TYR A 366 1.82 9.82 25.99
CA TYR A 366 2.06 10.83 24.97
C TYR A 366 1.13 10.58 23.80
N VAL A 367 0.34 11.59 23.44
CA VAL A 367 -0.55 11.56 22.27
C VAL A 367 -0.01 12.54 21.24
N ILE A 368 0.11 12.07 20.00
CA ILE A 368 0.56 12.84 18.85
C ILE A 368 -0.67 13.21 18.03
N ALA A 369 -0.77 14.48 17.67
CA ALA A 369 -1.84 15.02 16.86
C ALA A 369 -1.23 15.93 15.79
N GLY A 370 -1.68 15.78 14.55
CA GLY A 370 -1.23 16.61 13.44
C GLY A 370 -1.89 17.99 13.46
N ASN A 371 -1.48 18.84 12.53
CA ASN A 371 -1.91 20.24 12.42
C ASN A 371 -3.40 20.43 12.04
N HIS A 372 -4.14 19.37 11.69
CA HIS A 372 -5.61 19.46 11.50
C HIS A 372 -6.38 19.16 12.79
N THR A 373 -5.65 18.96 13.89
CA THR A 373 -6.21 18.88 15.24
C THR A 373 -6.38 20.28 15.80
N LYS A 374 -7.58 20.58 16.27
CA LYS A 374 -7.93 21.84 16.91
C LYS A 374 -7.52 21.80 18.39
N MET A 375 -7.33 22.99 18.95
CA MET A 375 -7.14 23.11 20.39
C MET A 375 -8.35 22.54 21.14
N PRO A 376 -8.15 21.76 22.21
CA PRO A 376 -9.24 21.15 22.97
C PRO A 376 -9.93 22.15 23.93
N PHE A 377 -9.60 23.44 23.81
CA PHE A 377 -10.16 24.54 24.58
C PHE A 377 -10.03 25.83 23.78
N GLU A 378 -10.86 26.81 24.11
CA GLU A 378 -10.75 28.16 23.53
C GLU A 378 -9.51 28.88 24.06
N ILE A 379 -8.81 29.57 23.17
CA ILE A 379 -7.63 30.37 23.49
C ILE A 379 -7.94 31.85 23.25
N LYS A 380 -7.47 32.72 24.13
CA LYS A 380 -7.52 34.17 23.92
C LYS A 380 -6.14 34.66 23.53
N THR A 381 -6.03 35.36 22.40
CA THR A 381 -4.77 35.97 21.97
C THR A 381 -4.85 37.49 22.07
N ASN A 382 -3.72 38.14 22.33
CA ASN A 382 -3.60 39.61 22.34
C ASN A 382 -3.67 40.23 20.93
N ALA A 383 -3.45 39.43 19.88
CA ALA A 383 -3.46 39.85 18.48
C ALA A 383 -3.97 38.69 17.58
N PRO A 384 -4.38 38.94 16.32
CA PRO A 384 -4.65 37.86 15.37
C PRO A 384 -3.34 37.16 14.94
N PRO A 385 -3.38 35.88 14.53
CA PRO A 385 -2.22 35.18 13.99
C PRO A 385 -1.69 35.84 12.70
N GLN A 386 -0.37 35.82 12.50
CA GLN A 386 0.24 36.35 11.28
C GLN A 386 0.36 35.26 10.23
N THR A 387 -0.22 35.50 9.05
CA THR A 387 -0.34 34.46 8.01
C THR A 387 0.78 34.47 6.99
N MET A 388 1.55 35.56 6.88
CA MET A 388 2.51 35.77 5.78
C MET A 388 3.98 35.84 6.24
N GLY A 389 4.30 35.57 7.50
CA GLY A 389 5.67 35.71 8.05
C GLY A 389 6.15 37.16 8.13
N GLY A 390 7.31 37.41 8.77
CA GLY A 390 7.90 38.74 8.96
C GLY A 390 7.83 39.28 10.41
N GLN A 391 8.52 40.38 10.67
CA GLN A 391 8.68 40.91 12.03
C GLN A 391 7.37 41.42 12.64
N ARG A 392 7.08 41.03 13.88
CA ARG A 392 5.96 41.57 14.67
C ARG A 392 6.38 42.73 15.55
N THR A 393 5.52 43.74 15.62
CA THR A 393 5.62 44.82 16.62
C THR A 393 5.19 44.36 18.01
N GLU A 394 4.27 43.39 18.07
CA GLU A 394 3.81 42.74 19.30
C GLU A 394 3.79 41.22 19.12
N GLN A 395 4.46 40.52 20.03
CA GLN A 395 4.53 39.05 20.04
C GLN A 395 3.15 38.45 20.34
N LEU A 396 2.73 37.44 19.57
CA LEU A 396 1.48 36.75 19.83
C LEU A 396 1.57 35.94 21.12
N ARG A 397 0.70 36.27 22.07
CA ARG A 397 0.60 35.58 23.36
C ARG A 397 -0.78 34.98 23.54
N ALA A 398 -0.82 33.70 23.89
CA ALA A 398 -2.04 33.00 24.27
C ALA A 398 -2.29 33.12 25.77
N THR A 399 -3.54 33.32 26.16
CA THR A 399 -4.02 33.17 27.53
C THR A 399 -4.89 31.92 27.58
N LEU A 400 -4.52 31.00 28.46
CA LEU A 400 -5.22 29.73 28.64
C LEU A 400 -6.37 29.90 29.63
N PRO A 401 -7.46 29.13 29.48
CA PRO A 401 -8.51 29.05 30.49
C PRO A 401 -7.98 28.57 31.86
N GLU A 402 -8.71 28.87 32.92
CA GLU A 402 -8.40 28.38 34.27
C GLU A 402 -8.32 26.84 34.30
N GLY A 403 -7.32 26.30 35.00
CA GLY A 403 -7.09 24.84 35.10
C GLY A 403 -6.39 24.21 33.89
N VAL A 404 -6.12 24.98 32.83
CA VAL A 404 -5.35 24.53 31.67
C VAL A 404 -3.90 24.99 31.80
N THR A 405 -2.96 24.09 31.54
CA THR A 405 -1.52 24.40 31.52
C THR A 405 -0.90 23.98 30.20
N SER A 406 0.15 24.69 29.79
CA SER A 406 0.97 24.34 28.65
C SER A 406 2.41 24.14 29.12
N ARG A 407 3.08 23.09 28.62
CA ARG A 407 4.53 22.93 28.82
C ARG A 407 5.34 23.90 27.97
N LEU A 408 4.79 24.33 26.84
CA LEU A 408 5.38 25.37 26.01
C LEU A 408 4.93 26.73 26.55
N MET A 409 5.84 27.71 26.55
CA MET A 409 5.44 29.10 26.80
C MET A 409 4.34 29.49 25.81
N PRO A 410 3.33 30.26 26.24
CA PRO A 410 2.20 30.63 25.40
C PRO A 410 2.56 31.74 24.40
N ASN A 411 3.77 31.67 23.83
CA ASN A 411 4.18 32.41 22.64
C ASN A 411 3.94 31.49 21.45
N TRP A 412 2.66 31.31 21.08
CA TRP A 412 2.25 30.40 20.00
C TRP A 412 2.18 31.12 18.68
N ASP A 413 3.24 31.88 18.42
CA ASP A 413 3.48 32.49 17.13
C ASP A 413 4.33 31.57 16.29
N GLU A 414 4.27 31.79 14.98
CA GLU A 414 5.16 31.10 14.06
C GLU A 414 6.44 31.91 13.91
N ASP A 415 7.56 31.28 14.22
CA ASP A 415 8.89 31.92 14.15
C ASP A 415 9.43 31.89 12.70
N VAL A 416 8.69 32.48 11.77
CA VAL A 416 9.05 32.52 10.34
C VAL A 416 9.64 33.88 9.98
N LEU A 417 10.96 33.93 9.84
CA LEU A 417 11.71 35.12 9.42
C LEU A 417 11.48 35.49 7.95
N LEU A 418 11.03 34.53 7.14
CA LEU A 418 10.77 34.69 5.71
C LEU A 418 9.27 34.71 5.43
N PRO A 419 8.84 35.23 4.26
CA PRO A 419 7.47 35.10 3.84
C PRO A 419 7.03 33.64 3.84
N ARG A 420 5.86 33.36 4.41
CA ARG A 420 5.30 32.01 4.38
C ARG A 420 5.05 31.59 2.92
N TYR A 421 5.56 30.42 2.58
CA TYR A 421 5.07 29.66 1.43
C TYR A 421 4.01 28.67 1.93
N TRP A 422 2.78 28.86 1.47
CA TRP A 422 1.72 27.90 1.73
C TRP A 422 2.03 26.57 1.05
N ASP A 423 1.50 25.50 1.62
CA ASP A 423 1.50 24.19 0.98
C ASP A 423 1.01 24.33 -0.47
N PRO A 424 1.88 24.06 -1.46
CA PRO A 424 1.56 24.27 -2.88
C PRO A 424 0.50 23.29 -3.39
N SER A 425 0.28 22.18 -2.68
CA SER A 425 -0.80 21.23 -2.96
C SER A 425 -2.12 21.61 -2.28
N GLY A 426 -2.12 22.67 -1.46
CA GLY A 426 -3.31 23.25 -0.85
C GLY A 426 -3.91 22.44 0.31
N HIS A 427 -3.30 21.33 0.72
CA HIS A 427 -3.84 20.44 1.75
C HIS A 427 -3.89 21.12 3.12
N ALA A 428 -2.84 21.86 3.48
CA ALA A 428 -2.73 22.61 4.73
C ALA A 428 -2.66 24.14 4.51
N ALA A 429 -3.07 24.63 3.34
CA ALA A 429 -3.07 26.07 3.07
C ALA A 429 -4.03 26.82 4.00
N GLY A 430 -3.54 27.87 4.65
CA GLY A 430 -4.28 28.63 5.66
C GLY A 430 -4.29 28.00 7.06
N VAL A 431 -3.74 26.79 7.25
CA VAL A 431 -3.69 26.12 8.55
C VAL A 431 -2.41 26.53 9.28
N LEU A 432 -2.58 27.13 10.45
CA LEU A 432 -1.49 27.54 11.33
C LEU A 432 -1.19 26.45 12.35
N ALA A 433 0.04 26.41 12.83
CA ALA A 433 0.31 25.64 14.04
C ALA A 433 -0.59 26.14 15.19
N PRO A 434 -1.16 25.24 16.01
CA PRO A 434 -2.04 25.62 17.11
C PRO A 434 -1.36 26.46 18.21
#